data_AF-A0A936VHZ7-F1
#
_entry.id   AF-A0A936VHZ7-F1
#
_cell.length_a   1.000
_cell.length_b   1.000
_cell.length_c   1.000
_cell.angle_alpha   90.00
_cell.angle_beta   90.00
_cell.angle_gamma   90.00
#
_symmetry.space_group_name_H-M   'P 1'
#
loop_
_entity.id
_entity.type
_entity.pdbx_description
1 polymer ?
#
loop_
_entity_poly.entity_id
_entity_poly.type
_entity_poly.pdbx_seq_one_letter_code
_entity_poly.pdbx_strand_id
1 'polypeptide(L)'
;MVERLTVIFFIILCLLLGMYLILAPWDTLFGPWGQNYLLAFISDKFGMPAIHTIVASMWFRGAVTGLGVLNICVAFWELAHFSESVKMIAGDLDGGRSELP
;
A
#
# COMPACT_ATOMS: atom_id res chain seq x y z
N MET A 1 -15.10 -1.59 20.47
CA MET A 1 -13.65 -1.71 20.81
C MET A 1 -12.85 -2.17 19.60
N VAL A 2 -13.33 -3.18 18.86
CA VAL A 2 -12.72 -3.69 17.63
C VAL A 2 -12.62 -2.61 16.53
N GLU A 3 -13.60 -1.71 16.41
CA GLU A 3 -13.63 -0.70 15.33
C GLU A 3 -12.42 0.24 15.39
N ARG A 4 -12.10 0.72 16.59
CA ARG A 4 -10.93 1.57 16.84
C ARG A 4 -9.64 0.84 16.50
N LEU A 5 -9.55 -0.45 16.85
CA LEU A 5 -8.37 -1.27 16.56
C LEU A 5 -8.19 -1.48 15.05
N THR A 6 -9.29 -1.70 14.31
CA THR A 6 -9.27 -1.81 12.85
C THR A 6 -8.79 -0.52 12.18
N VAL A 7 -9.28 0.65 12.60
CA VAL A 7 -8.83 1.93 12.04
C VAL A 7 -7.36 2.19 12.34
N ILE A 8 -6.90 1.93 13.58
CA ILE A 8 -5.49 2.06 13.95
C ILE A 8 -4.62 1.12 13.11
N PHE A 9 -5.03 -0.14 12.96
CA PHE A 9 -4.31 -1.11 12.14
C PHE A 9 -4.24 -0.69 10.67
N PHE A 10 -5.33 -0.16 10.12
CA PHE A 10 -5.36 0.39 8.76
C PHE A 10 -4.37 1.54 8.59
N ILE A 11 -4.33 2.50 9.52
CA ILE A 11 -3.37 3.61 9.50
C ILE A 11 -1.93 3.09 9.54
N ILE A 12 -1.64 2.13 10.42
CA ILE A 12 -0.30 1.52 10.53
C ILE A 12 0.08 0.82 9.23
N LEU A 13 -0.85 0.07 8.60
CA LEU A 13 -0.62 -0.57 7.32
C LEU A 13 -0.34 0.43 6.21
N CYS A 14 -1.12 1.51 6.11
CA CYS A 14 -0.88 2.57 5.13
C CYS A 14 0.49 3.22 5.32
N LEU A 15 0.92 3.47 6.56
CA LEU A 15 2.24 4.02 6.86
C LEU A 15 3.37 3.04 6.51
N LEU A 16 3.28 1.78 6.94
CA LEU A 16 4.29 0.76 6.64
C LEU A 16 4.40 0.53 5.14
N LEU A 17 3.26 0.33 4.47
CA LEU A 17 3.21 0.09 3.04
C LEU A 17 3.66 1.33 2.25
N GLY A 18 3.26 2.53 2.69
CA GLY A 18 3.70 3.79 2.09
C GLY A 18 5.21 3.97 2.16
N MET A 19 5.80 3.77 3.34
CA MET A 19 7.25 3.78 3.54
C MET A 19 7.94 2.71 2.68
N TYR A 20 7.39 1.49 2.65
CA TYR A 20 7.94 0.42 1.83
C TYR A 20 7.94 0.77 0.34
N LEU A 21 6.83 1.30 -0.19
CA LEU A 21 6.71 1.72 -1.58
C LEU A 21 7.64 2.89 -1.92
N ILE A 22 7.87 3.81 -0.99
CA ILE A 22 8.83 4.90 -1.19
C ILE A 22 10.25 4.36 -1.23
N LEU A 23 10.61 3.37 -0.41
CA LEU A 23 12.01 2.94 -0.25
C LEU A 23 12.42 1.80 -1.18
N ALA A 24 11.51 0.89 -1.50
CA ALA A 24 11.78 -0.29 -2.32
C ALA A 24 12.42 0.03 -3.70
N PRO A 25 12.00 1.07 -4.46
CA PRO A 25 12.54 1.31 -5.79
C PRO A 25 13.91 2.02 -5.85
N TRP A 26 14.47 2.44 -4.71
CA TRP A 26 15.68 3.28 -4.69
C TRP A 26 16.99 2.51 -4.46
N ASP A 27 16.95 1.18 -4.49
CA ASP A 27 18.12 0.30 -4.35
C ASP A 27 18.93 0.49 -3.04
N THR A 28 18.48 1.35 -2.13
CA THR A 28 19.23 1.79 -0.94
C THR A 28 19.11 0.84 0.25
N LEU A 29 17.95 0.21 0.42
CA LEU A 29 17.63 -0.62 1.59
C LEU A 29 17.34 -2.08 1.27
N PHE A 30 16.73 -2.37 0.13
CA PHE A 30 16.21 -3.72 -0.21
C PHE A 30 16.98 -4.41 -1.33
N GLY A 31 18.13 -3.87 -1.73
CA GLY A 31 18.94 -4.39 -2.83
C GLY A 31 18.45 -3.91 -4.21
N PRO A 32 19.02 -4.44 -5.31
CA PRO A 32 18.73 -3.96 -6.66
C PRO A 32 17.31 -4.33 -7.11
N TRP A 33 16.41 -3.35 -7.06
CA TRP A 33 15.01 -3.35 -7.51
C TRP A 33 14.80 -3.95 -8.91
N GLY A 34 15.75 -3.71 -9.83
CA GLY A 34 15.70 -4.28 -11.17
C GLY A 34 16.03 -5.78 -11.23
N GLN A 35 16.85 -6.28 -10.31
CA GLN A 35 17.43 -7.62 -10.37
C GLN A 35 16.71 -8.61 -9.44
N ASN A 36 15.39 -8.71 -9.61
CA ASN A 36 14.56 -9.63 -8.84
C ASN A 36 14.35 -10.94 -9.60
N TYR A 37 14.44 -12.07 -8.89
CA TYR A 37 14.15 -13.41 -9.43
C TYR A 37 12.75 -13.50 -10.06
N LEU A 38 11.77 -12.80 -9.48
CA LEU A 38 10.41 -12.71 -10.02
C LEU A 38 10.37 -11.98 -11.37
N LEU A 39 11.11 -10.88 -11.51
CA LEU A 39 11.21 -10.15 -12.78
C LEU A 39 11.93 -10.97 -13.84
N ALA A 40 12.98 -11.70 -13.47
CA ALA A 40 13.66 -12.62 -14.38
C ALA A 40 12.71 -13.73 -14.86
N PHE A 41 11.97 -14.36 -13.94
CA PHE A 41 11.00 -15.40 -14.27
C PHE A 41 9.85 -14.91 -15.15
N ILE A 42 9.29 -13.73 -14.86
CA ILE A 42 8.21 -13.12 -15.65
C ILE A 42 8.74 -12.71 -17.03
N SER A 43 9.92 -12.10 -17.10
CA SER A 43 10.50 -11.67 -18.38
C SER A 43 10.82 -12.86 -19.29
N ASP A 44 11.30 -13.95 -18.71
CA ASP A 44 11.56 -15.20 -19.42
C ASP A 44 10.26 -15.87 -19.88
N LYS A 45 9.27 -15.98 -18.98
CA LYS A 45 7.97 -16.61 -19.29
C LYS A 45 7.13 -15.83 -20.30
N PHE A 46 7.20 -14.51 -20.29
CA PHE A 46 6.46 -13.65 -21.22
C PHE A 46 7.30 -13.23 -22.44
N GLY A 47 8.59 -13.59 -22.50
CA GLY A 47 9.49 -13.23 -23.61
C GLY A 47 9.65 -11.72 -23.82
N MET A 48 9.39 -10.90 -22.80
CA MET A 48 9.37 -9.43 -22.92
C MET A 48 10.48 -8.79 -22.07
N PRO A 49 11.71 -8.66 -22.62
CA PRO A 49 12.81 -7.96 -21.93
C PRO A 49 12.51 -6.46 -21.69
N ALA A 50 11.51 -5.91 -22.38
CA ALA A 50 11.03 -4.55 -22.16
C ALA A 50 10.46 -4.34 -20.75
N ILE A 51 9.86 -5.36 -20.12
CA ILE A 51 9.28 -5.25 -18.77
C ILE A 51 10.36 -4.90 -17.75
N HIS A 52 11.52 -5.55 -17.87
CA HIS A 52 12.68 -5.24 -17.02
C HIS A 52 13.12 -3.78 -17.17
N THR A 53 13.15 -3.27 -18.41
CA THR A 53 13.54 -1.88 -18.70
C THR A 53 12.52 -0.87 -18.16
N ILE A 54 11.23 -1.17 -18.27
CA ILE A 54 10.15 -0.31 -17.76
C ILE A 54 10.21 -0.26 -16.23
N VAL A 55 10.34 -1.41 -15.55
CA VAL A 55 10.39 -1.47 -14.09
C VAL A 55 11.67 -0.85 -13.53
N ALA A 56 12.78 -0.98 -14.25
CA ALA A 56 14.04 -0.32 -13.90
C ALA A 56 14.02 1.20 -14.16
N SER A 57 13.09 1.70 -14.98
CA SER A 57 13.03 3.12 -15.36
C SER A 57 12.74 4.05 -14.18
N MET A 58 13.30 5.26 -14.24
CA MET A 58 13.06 6.30 -13.22
C MET A 58 11.58 6.69 -13.10
N TRP A 59 10.83 6.60 -14.21
CA TRP A 59 9.40 6.87 -14.24
C TRP A 59 8.61 5.87 -13.40
N PHE A 60 8.88 4.57 -13.55
CA PHE A 60 8.21 3.54 -12.77
C PHE A 60 8.56 3.65 -11.28
N ARG A 61 9.85 3.86 -10.96
CA ARG A 61 10.31 4.13 -9.59
C ARG A 61 9.61 5.34 -8.98
N GLY A 62 9.45 6.42 -9.75
CA GLY A 62 8.71 7.61 -9.35
C GLY A 62 7.22 7.35 -9.13
N ALA A 63 6.58 6.57 -9.99
CA ALA A 63 5.17 6.19 -9.84
C ALA A 63 4.94 5.36 -8.57
N VAL A 64 5.80 4.37 -8.30
CA VAL A 64 5.75 3.55 -7.08
C VAL A 64 5.98 4.40 -5.83
N THR A 65 6.92 5.34 -5.88
CA THR A 65 7.18 6.29 -4.79
C THR A 65 5.99 7.22 -4.56
N GLY A 66 5.39 7.75 -5.63
CA GLY A 66 4.19 8.59 -5.57
C GLY A 66 2.99 7.86 -4.95
N LEU A 67 2.82 6.57 -5.27
CA LEU A 67 1.82 5.72 -4.63
C LEU A 67 2.10 5.56 -3.12
N GLY A 68 3.37 5.43 -2.74
CA GLY A 68 3.77 5.38 -1.34
C GLY A 68 3.47 6.68 -0.58
N VAL A 69 3.74 7.84 -1.20
CA VAL A 69 3.37 9.16 -0.65
C VAL A 69 1.85 9.28 -0.47
N LEU A 70 1.07 8.83 -1.46
CA LEU A 70 -0.39 8.84 -1.37
C LEU A 70 -0.89 8.01 -0.18
N ASN A 71 -0.27 6.85 0.07
CA ASN A 71 -0.57 6.00 1.23
C ASN A 71 -0.32 6.73 2.55
N ILE A 72 0.78 7.48 2.65
CA ILE A 72 1.09 8.31 3.81
C ILE A 72 0.09 9.45 3.97
N CYS A 73 -0.29 10.13 2.88
CA CYS A 73 -1.32 11.17 2.92
C CYS A 73 -2.66 10.64 3.43
N VAL A 74 -3.08 9.46 2.97
CA VAL A 74 -4.30 8.78 3.46
C VAL A 74 -4.18 8.47 4.95
N ALA A 75 -3.05 7.93 5.40
CA ALA A 75 -2.84 7.66 6.83
C ALA A 75 -2.95 8.92 7.70
N PHE A 76 -2.39 10.05 7.25
CA PHE A 76 -2.53 11.33 7.95
C PHE A 76 -3.97 11.87 7.93
N TRP A 77 -4.67 11.69 6.80
CA TRP A 77 -6.07 12.08 6.69
C TRP A 77 -6.96 11.31 7.68
N GLU A 78 -6.75 9.99 7.77
CA GLU A 78 -7.47 9.10 8.67
C GLU A 78 -7.14 9.37 10.14
N LEU A 79 -5.91 9.79 10.43
CA LEU A 79 -5.52 10.23 11.76
C LEU A 79 -6.26 11.52 12.16
N ALA A 80 -6.44 12.46 11.22
CA ALA A 80 -7.17 13.71 11.45
C ALA A 80 -8.69 13.49 11.60
N HIS A 81 -9.27 12.56 10.85
CA HIS A 81 -10.72 12.25 10.86
C HIS A 81 -11.07 10.98 11.66
N PHE A 82 -10.18 10.55 12.56
CA PHE A 82 -10.28 9.28 13.27
C PHE A 82 -11.65 9.02 13.92
N SER A 83 -12.26 10.05 14.51
CA SER A 83 -13.56 9.93 15.18
C SER A 83 -14.72 9.60 14.22
N GLU A 84 -14.64 10.05 12.97
CA GLU A 84 -15.65 9.85 11.95
C GLU A 84 -15.50 8.47 11.30
N SER A 85 -14.27 8.05 10.97
CA SER A 85 -13.98 6.72 10.43
C SER A 85 -14.37 5.60 11.41
N VAL A 86 -14.15 5.79 12.71
CA VAL A 86 -14.61 4.84 13.75
C VAL A 86 -16.14 4.78 13.81
N LYS A 87 -16.82 5.93 13.68
CA LYS A 87 -18.28 6.01 13.72
C LYS A 87 -18.92 5.34 12.50
N MET A 88 -18.32 5.46 11.31
CA MET A 88 -18.76 4.75 10.11
C MET A 88 -18.67 3.22 10.28
N ILE A 89 -17.53 2.71 10.75
CA ILE A 89 -17.36 1.26 10.95
C ILE A 89 -18.28 0.74 12.06
N ALA A 90 -18.46 1.50 13.15
CA ALA A 90 -19.37 1.12 14.22
C ALA A 90 -20.83 1.09 13.76
N GLY A 91 -21.26 2.06 12.94
CA GLY A 91 -22.61 2.09 12.39
C GLY A 91 -22.92 0.94 11.43
N ASP A 92 -21.94 0.56 10.60
CA ASP A 92 -22.06 -0.58 9.66
C ASP A 92 -22.18 -1.93 10.39
N LEU A 93 -21.38 -2.13 11.45
CA LEU A 93 -21.41 -3.36 12.25
C LEU A 93 -22.69 -3.52 13.09
N ASP A 94 -23.35 -2.43 13.44
CA ASP A 94 -24.62 -2.43 14.17
C ASP A 94 -25.80 -2.68 13.21
N GLY A 95 -25.75 -2.09 12.01
CA GLY A 95 -26.70 -2.35 10.93
C GLY A 95 -26.72 -3.82 10.49
N GLY A 96 -25.54 -4.43 10.29
CA GLY A 96 -25.42 -5.85 9.93
C GLY A 96 -25.86 -6.84 11.02
N ARG A 97 -25.97 -6.40 12.28
CA ARG A 97 -26.47 -7.23 13.40
C ARG A 97 -28.00 -7.26 13.48
N SER A 98 -28.65 -6.24 12.94
CA SER A 98 -30.12 -6.15 12.91
C SER A 98 -30.78 -7.03 11.84
N GLU A 99 -30.00 -7.55 10.88
CA GLU A 99 -30.47 -8.41 9.78
C GLU A 99 -30.25 -9.92 10.02
N LEU A 100 -29.72 -10.30 11.19
CA LEU A 100 -29.60 -11.70 11.61
C LEU A 100 -30.79 -12.06 12.52
N PRO A 101 -31.60 -13.09 12.18
CA PRO A 101 -32.77 -13.51 12.94
C PRO A 101 -32.44 -14.14 14.31
#